data_AF-A0A8T4PZG4-F1
#
_entry.id   AF-A0A8T4PZG4-F1
#
_cell.length_a   1.000
_cell.length_b   1.000
_cell.length_c   1.000
_cell.angle_alpha   90.00
_cell.angle_beta   90.00
_cell.angle_gamma   90.00
#
_symmetry.space_group_name_H-M   'P 1'
#
loop_
_entity.id
_entity.type
_entity.pdbx_description
1 polymer ?
#
loop_
_entity_poly.entity_id
_entity_poly.type
_entity_poly.pdbx_seq_one_letter_code
_entity_poly.pdbx_strand_id
1 'polypeptide(L)'
;SLRKDFDEKWLVLSNRIIYDKKDLSGKIIHHYGSTLQESPIELENIPVWRDEPISNVLSDSRGLAYLQALIKKAYSPREIIDIFKFLSGKPKEDIRIWTAHTSNEWPRSKYPGRAVSLNYNGGRFLINGVSILYGNGRSCGVRLASAASV
;
A
#
# COMPACT_ATOMS: atom_id res chain seq x y z
N SER A 1 0.01 19.74 -12.62
CA SER A 1 -0.20 19.10 -11.30
C SER A 1 -0.53 17.64 -11.52
N LEU A 2 0.15 16.71 -10.82
CA LEU A 2 -0.14 15.27 -10.87
C LEU A 2 -1.59 14.93 -10.48
N ARG A 3 -2.33 15.83 -9.84
CA ARG A 3 -3.72 15.64 -9.41
C ARG A 3 -4.75 15.41 -10.52
N LYS A 4 -4.47 15.82 -11.76
CA LYS A 4 -5.45 15.70 -12.86
C LYS A 4 -5.63 14.27 -13.38
N ASP A 5 -4.67 13.39 -13.09
CA ASP A 5 -4.62 12.02 -13.63
C ASP A 5 -5.18 10.98 -12.64
N PHE A 6 -5.68 11.41 -11.47
CA PHE A 6 -6.23 10.53 -10.42
C PHE A 6 -7.72 10.83 -10.16
N ASP A 7 -8.53 9.78 -10.01
CA ASP A 7 -9.87 9.89 -9.45
C ASP A 7 -9.77 10.47 -8.03
N GLU A 8 -10.57 11.49 -7.74
CA GLU A 8 -10.53 12.21 -6.47
C GLU A 8 -10.81 11.36 -5.21
N LYS A 9 -11.22 10.09 -5.39
CA LYS A 9 -11.55 9.12 -4.33
C LYS A 9 -10.37 8.28 -3.81
N TRP A 10 -9.23 8.30 -4.48
CA TRP A 10 -8.09 7.40 -4.18
C TRP A 10 -7.11 8.12 -3.27
N LEU A 11 -6.48 7.47 -2.26
CA LEU A 11 -5.38 7.98 -1.42
C LEU A 11 -4.01 7.36 -1.70
N VAL A 12 -3.14 8.03 -2.44
CA VAL A 12 -1.82 7.48 -2.80
C VAL A 12 -0.77 7.97 -1.80
N LEU A 13 -0.01 7.05 -1.21
CA LEU A 13 1.15 7.41 -0.39
C LEU A 13 2.34 7.69 -1.31
N SER A 14 3.31 8.49 -0.83
CA SER A 14 4.59 8.69 -1.54
C SER A 14 5.51 7.47 -1.42
N ASN A 15 4.93 6.29 -1.16
CA ASN A 15 5.63 5.04 -0.97
C ASN A 15 5.60 4.28 -2.29
N ARG A 16 6.75 3.72 -2.65
CA ARG A 16 6.94 2.88 -3.82
C ARG A 16 7.30 1.48 -3.35
N ILE A 17 6.50 0.50 -3.75
CA ILE A 17 6.87 -0.92 -3.63
C ILE A 17 7.59 -1.30 -4.92
N ILE A 18 8.76 -1.92 -4.80
CA ILE A 18 9.47 -2.55 -5.91
C ILE A 18 9.55 -4.03 -5.59
N TYR A 19 8.79 -4.85 -6.31
CA TYR A 19 8.85 -6.31 -6.22
C TYR A 19 10.06 -6.84 -7.00
N ASP A 20 10.68 -7.91 -6.50
CA ASP A 20 11.57 -8.70 -7.33
C ASP A 20 10.78 -9.42 -8.43
N LYS A 21 11.44 -9.63 -9.58
CA LYS A 21 10.79 -10.25 -10.75
C LYS A 21 10.86 -11.78 -10.74
N LYS A 22 11.77 -12.36 -9.97
CA LYS A 22 12.12 -13.78 -9.92
C LYS A 22 11.54 -14.46 -8.69
N ASP A 23 11.42 -13.74 -7.57
CA ASP A 23 10.88 -14.29 -6.32
C ASP A 23 9.87 -13.36 -5.63
N LEU A 24 9.54 -13.66 -4.37
CA LEU A 24 8.56 -12.92 -3.58
C LEU A 24 9.17 -11.75 -2.79
N SER A 25 10.48 -11.51 -2.89
CA SER A 25 11.13 -10.40 -2.21
C SER A 25 10.76 -9.05 -2.84
N GLY A 26 11.12 -7.98 -2.15
CA GLY A 26 10.97 -6.64 -2.67
C GLY A 26 11.38 -5.59 -1.65
N LYS A 27 11.09 -4.33 -1.96
CA LYS A 27 11.41 -3.21 -1.08
C LYS A 27 10.39 -2.10 -1.13
N ILE A 28 10.35 -1.34 -0.03
CA ILE A 28 9.51 -0.15 0.10
C ILE A 28 10.42 1.07 0.17
N ILE A 29 10.19 2.03 -0.71
CA ILE A 29 10.88 3.32 -0.73
C ILE A 29 9.89 4.39 -0.28
N HIS A 30 10.18 5.07 0.81
CA HIS A 30 9.39 6.20 1.30
C HIS A 30 9.83 7.49 0.61
N HIS A 31 8.87 8.39 0.40
CA HIS A 31 9.08 9.66 -0.32
C HIS A 31 9.71 9.49 -1.71
N TYR A 32 9.32 8.44 -2.43
CA TYR A 32 9.90 8.10 -3.74
C TYR A 32 9.82 9.26 -4.73
N GLY A 33 10.97 9.64 -5.30
CA GLY A 33 11.10 10.75 -6.24
C GLY A 33 11.14 12.15 -5.61
N SER A 34 11.21 12.25 -4.27
CA SER A 34 11.42 13.49 -3.52
C SER A 34 12.90 13.70 -3.19
N THR A 35 13.29 14.94 -2.86
CA THR A 35 14.60 15.24 -2.23
C THR A 35 14.73 14.66 -0.82
N LEU A 36 13.60 14.30 -0.20
CA LEU A 36 13.52 13.63 1.11
C LEU A 36 13.39 12.10 0.98
N GLN A 37 13.67 11.54 -0.20
CA GLN A 37 13.63 10.10 -0.40
C GLN A 37 14.58 9.39 0.55
N GLU A 38 14.09 8.33 1.17
CA GLU A 38 14.84 7.58 2.18
C GLU A 38 15.44 6.30 1.61
N SER A 39 16.36 5.71 2.37
CA SER A 39 16.90 4.38 2.07
C SER A 39 15.77 3.35 1.97
N PRO A 40 15.78 2.46 0.97
CA PRO A 40 14.77 1.41 0.85
C PRO A 40 14.77 0.48 2.06
N ILE A 41 13.58 0.03 2.45
CA ILE A 41 13.39 -1.06 3.41
C ILE A 41 13.21 -2.34 2.61
N GLU A 42 14.17 -3.26 2.72
CA GLU A 42 14.15 -4.56 2.06
C GLU A 42 13.22 -5.53 2.82
N LEU A 43 12.49 -6.35 2.07
CA LEU A 43 11.57 -7.36 2.57
C LEU A 43 11.85 -8.67 1.84
N GLU A 44 12.22 -9.70 2.58
CA GLU A 44 12.54 -11.02 2.03
C GLU A 44 11.35 -11.67 1.34
N ASN A 45 10.13 -11.38 1.81
CA ASN A 45 8.92 -11.98 1.29
C ASN A 45 7.73 -11.03 1.42
N ILE A 46 7.15 -10.65 0.28
CA ILE A 46 5.89 -9.92 0.17
C ILE A 46 4.87 -10.90 -0.44
N PRO A 47 4.07 -11.59 0.39
CA PRO A 47 3.05 -12.52 -0.06
C PRO A 47 2.05 -11.87 -1.02
N VAL A 48 1.32 -12.71 -1.76
CA VAL A 48 0.19 -12.28 -2.59
C VAL A 48 -1.07 -12.28 -1.71
N TRP A 49 -1.59 -11.10 -1.41
CA TRP A 49 -2.88 -10.93 -0.74
C TRP A 49 -3.91 -10.39 -1.72
N ARG A 50 -5.14 -10.88 -1.62
CA ARG A 50 -6.27 -10.46 -2.47
C ARG A 50 -7.50 -10.33 -1.61
N ASP A 51 -7.81 -9.09 -1.29
CA ASP A 51 -8.90 -8.78 -0.37
C ASP A 51 -8.72 -9.47 0.97
N GLU A 52 -7.47 -9.53 1.44
CA GLU A 52 -7.14 -10.20 2.69
C GLU A 52 -7.49 -9.27 3.87
N PRO A 53 -8.28 -9.71 4.85
CA PRO A 53 -8.52 -8.95 6.06
C PRO A 53 -7.22 -8.57 6.77
N ILE A 54 -7.11 -7.33 7.24
CA ILE A 54 -5.90 -6.86 7.92
C ILE A 54 -5.53 -7.74 9.13
N SER A 55 -6.51 -8.28 9.85
CA SER A 55 -6.29 -9.19 10.97
C SER A 55 -5.55 -10.46 10.54
N ASN A 56 -5.88 -11.01 9.38
CA ASN A 56 -5.22 -12.21 8.85
C ASN A 56 -3.79 -11.88 8.40
N VAL A 57 -3.61 -10.75 7.71
CA VAL A 57 -2.28 -10.28 7.32
C VAL A 57 -1.38 -10.08 8.54
N LEU A 58 -1.90 -9.50 9.62
CA LEU A 58 -1.12 -9.25 10.84
C LEU A 58 -0.89 -10.49 11.71
N SER A 59 -1.61 -11.59 11.45
CA SER A 59 -1.34 -12.89 12.08
C SER A 59 -0.15 -13.62 11.44
N ASP A 60 0.27 -13.19 10.26
CA ASP A 60 1.46 -13.65 9.55
C ASP A 60 2.64 -12.71 9.83
N SER A 61 3.79 -13.24 10.24
CA SER A 61 5.00 -12.44 10.51
C SER A 61 5.45 -11.64 9.29
N ARG A 62 5.25 -12.17 8.07
CA ARG A 62 5.56 -11.48 6.81
C ARG A 62 4.61 -10.30 6.57
N GLY A 63 3.34 -10.45 6.93
CA GLY A 63 2.35 -9.39 6.83
C GLY A 63 2.58 -8.28 7.86
N LEU A 64 2.96 -8.64 9.08
CA LEU A 64 3.40 -7.68 10.09
C LEU A 64 4.63 -6.89 9.61
N ALA A 65 5.68 -7.58 9.14
CA ALA A 65 6.89 -6.93 8.63
C ALA A 65 6.58 -5.99 7.45
N TYR A 66 5.72 -6.43 6.52
CA TYR A 66 5.29 -5.60 5.39
C TYR A 66 4.59 -4.31 5.84
N LEU A 67 3.63 -4.39 6.77
CA LEU A 67 2.89 -3.21 7.24
C LEU A 67 3.76 -2.30 8.13
N GLN A 68 4.66 -2.86 8.93
CA GLN A 68 5.66 -2.08 9.67
C GLN A 68 6.61 -1.32 8.73
N ALA A 69 7.06 -1.97 7.65
CA ALA A 69 7.85 -1.32 6.61
C ALA A 69 7.05 -0.25 5.86
N LEU A 70 5.77 -0.49 5.60
CA LEU A 70 4.88 0.47 4.93
C LEU A 70 4.61 1.73 5.76
N ILE A 71 4.53 1.60 7.09
CA ILE A 71 4.31 2.70 8.03
C ILE A 71 5.65 3.26 8.55
N LYS A 72 6.76 2.58 8.26
CA LYS A 72 8.11 2.88 8.76
C LYS A 72 8.20 2.93 10.28
N LYS A 73 7.55 1.98 10.96
CA LYS A 73 7.62 1.86 12.41
C LYS A 73 7.31 0.45 12.88
N ALA A 74 8.01 0.00 13.92
CA ALA A 74 7.83 -1.31 14.54
C ALA A 74 6.59 -1.37 15.46
N TYR A 75 5.44 -0.96 14.95
CA TYR A 75 4.19 -1.00 15.69
C TYR A 75 3.70 -2.44 15.89
N SER A 76 3.01 -2.67 17.01
CA SER A 76 2.27 -3.91 17.24
C SER A 76 1.10 -4.05 16.25
N PRO A 77 0.59 -5.27 16.02
CA PRO A 77 -0.62 -5.50 15.23
C PRO A 77 -1.80 -4.60 15.61
N ARG A 78 -2.01 -4.38 16.92
CA ARG A 78 -3.09 -3.53 17.42
C ARG A 78 -2.92 -2.08 16.99
N GLU A 79 -1.72 -1.52 17.19
CA GLU A 79 -1.42 -0.13 16.79
C GLU A 79 -1.56 0.06 15.27
N ILE A 80 -1.13 -0.91 14.46
CA ILE A 80 -1.30 -0.87 13.00
C ILE A 80 -2.79 -0.84 12.61
N ILE A 81 -3.61 -1.69 13.23
CA ILE A 81 -5.06 -1.67 13.02
C ILE A 81 -5.65 -0.32 13.41
N ASP A 82 -5.28 0.22 14.57
CA ASP A 82 -5.82 1.49 15.06
C ASP A 82 -5.45 2.66 14.13
N ILE A 83 -4.24 2.67 13.56
CA ILE A 83 -3.83 3.64 12.53
C ILE A 83 -4.76 3.55 11.32
N PHE A 84 -4.96 2.35 10.76
CA PHE A 84 -5.78 2.22 9.56
C PHE A 84 -7.27 2.41 9.83
N LYS A 85 -7.77 2.09 11.02
CA LYS A 85 -9.12 2.45 11.46
C LYS A 85 -9.28 3.97 11.53
N PHE A 86 -8.31 4.67 12.13
CA PHE A 86 -8.31 6.12 12.21
C PHE A 86 -8.30 6.77 10.82
N LEU A 87 -7.42 6.29 9.92
CA LEU A 87 -7.33 6.81 8.55
C LEU A 87 -8.60 6.53 7.72
N SER A 88 -9.26 5.41 7.97
CA SER A 88 -10.38 4.96 7.13
C SER A 88 -11.77 5.25 7.69
N GLY A 89 -11.89 5.50 9.00
CA GLY A 89 -13.18 5.50 9.70
C GLY A 89 -13.90 4.14 9.67
N LYS A 90 -13.21 3.05 9.30
CA LYS A 90 -13.80 1.71 9.14
C LYS A 90 -13.44 0.78 10.29
N PRO A 91 -14.29 -0.21 10.59
CA PRO A 91 -13.92 -1.29 11.50
C PRO A 91 -12.82 -2.16 10.85
N LYS A 92 -12.03 -2.89 11.66
CA LYS A 92 -10.90 -3.68 11.16
C LYS A 92 -11.35 -4.77 10.17
N GLU A 93 -12.58 -5.24 10.32
CA GLU A 93 -13.26 -6.21 9.49
C GLU A 93 -13.48 -5.70 8.07
N ASP A 94 -13.38 -4.39 7.81
CA ASP A 94 -13.52 -3.78 6.49
C ASP A 94 -12.21 -3.23 5.93
N ILE A 95 -11.10 -3.43 6.64
CA ILE A 95 -9.76 -3.08 6.17
C ILE A 95 -9.16 -4.28 5.46
N ARG A 96 -8.72 -4.07 4.22
CA ARG A 96 -8.30 -5.12 3.29
C ARG A 96 -6.94 -4.81 2.69
N ILE A 97 -6.09 -5.82 2.57
CA ILE A 97 -4.75 -5.69 1.99
C ILE A 97 -4.73 -6.38 0.63
N TRP A 98 -4.14 -5.72 -0.36
CA TRP A 98 -3.88 -6.30 -1.68
C TRP A 98 -2.44 -6.06 -2.09
N THR A 99 -1.77 -7.09 -2.60
CA THR A 99 -0.43 -6.97 -3.19
C THR A 99 -0.42 -7.48 -4.63
N ALA A 100 0.63 -7.11 -5.37
CA ALA A 100 0.71 -7.42 -6.80
C ALA A 100 0.70 -8.94 -7.06
N HIS A 101 -0.02 -9.34 -8.10
CA HIS A 101 -0.12 -10.72 -8.56
C HIS A 101 1.19 -11.24 -9.15
N THR A 102 1.31 -12.55 -9.27
CA THR A 102 2.41 -13.20 -9.99
C THR A 102 2.05 -13.57 -11.43
N SER A 103 0.77 -13.74 -11.77
CA SER A 103 0.35 -14.33 -13.06
C SER A 103 -0.83 -13.67 -13.80
N ASN A 104 -1.48 -12.64 -13.27
CA ASN A 104 -2.61 -11.99 -13.94
C ASN A 104 -2.16 -10.93 -14.97
N GLU A 105 -3.10 -10.11 -15.47
CA GLU A 105 -2.85 -9.04 -16.46
C GLU A 105 -1.77 -8.01 -16.05
N TRP A 106 -1.52 -7.85 -14.75
CA TRP A 106 -0.53 -6.92 -14.19
C TRP A 106 0.40 -7.63 -13.20
N PRO A 107 1.19 -8.62 -13.66
CA PRO A 107 2.02 -9.42 -12.78
C PRO A 107 3.23 -8.60 -12.32
N ARG A 108 3.73 -8.89 -11.13
CA ARG A 108 4.90 -8.24 -10.53
C ARG A 108 6.18 -8.42 -11.37
N SER A 109 6.28 -9.52 -12.14
CA SER A 109 7.40 -9.77 -13.06
C SER A 109 7.47 -8.77 -14.22
N LYS A 110 6.31 -8.40 -14.79
CA LYS A 110 6.20 -7.44 -15.90
C LYS A 110 6.19 -6.00 -15.40
N TYR A 111 5.57 -5.76 -14.25
CA TYR A 111 5.45 -4.42 -13.67
C TYR A 111 5.81 -4.46 -12.18
N PRO A 112 7.10 -4.47 -11.83
CA PRO A 112 7.56 -4.64 -10.44
C PRO A 112 7.34 -3.40 -9.58
N GLY A 113 7.19 -2.22 -10.19
CA GLY A 113 6.96 -0.98 -9.45
C GLY A 113 5.47 -0.73 -9.20
N ARG A 114 5.10 -0.52 -7.94
CA ARG A 114 3.75 -0.13 -7.52
C ARG A 114 3.79 1.10 -6.63
N ALA A 115 2.85 2.01 -6.87
CA ALA A 115 2.51 3.04 -5.91
C ALA A 115 1.64 2.42 -4.82
N VAL A 116 1.89 2.79 -3.57
CA VAL A 116 0.97 2.41 -2.47
C VAL A 116 -0.25 3.31 -2.52
N SER A 117 -1.44 2.72 -2.50
CA SER A 117 -2.70 3.44 -2.41
C SER A 117 -3.59 2.89 -1.30
N LEU A 118 -4.43 3.78 -0.80
CA LEU A 118 -5.45 3.62 0.22
C LEU A 118 -6.75 4.09 -0.43
N ASN A 119 -7.76 3.24 -0.63
CA ASN A 119 -8.99 3.68 -1.29
C ASN A 119 -10.23 2.97 -0.76
N TYR A 120 -11.40 3.45 -1.15
CA TYR A 120 -12.68 2.85 -0.80
C TYR A 120 -13.30 2.14 -2.00
N ASN A 121 -13.68 0.89 -1.82
CA ASN A 121 -14.41 0.11 -2.82
C ASN A 121 -15.41 -0.81 -2.14
N GLY A 122 -16.67 -0.80 -2.59
CA GLY A 122 -17.72 -1.69 -2.08
C GLY A 122 -17.92 -1.61 -0.55
N GLY A 123 -17.76 -0.43 0.04
CA GLY A 123 -17.88 -0.22 1.49
C GLY A 123 -16.63 -0.55 2.32
N ARG A 124 -15.60 -1.16 1.69
CA ARG A 124 -14.33 -1.56 2.32
C ARG A 124 -13.24 -0.52 2.09
N PHE A 125 -12.24 -0.51 2.98
CA PHE A 125 -11.02 0.26 2.85
C PHE A 125 -9.87 -0.64 2.40
N LEU A 126 -9.30 -0.38 1.24
CA LEU A 126 -8.23 -1.19 0.66
C LEU A 126 -6.88 -0.50 0.80
N ILE A 127 -5.86 -1.26 1.17
CA ILE A 127 -4.45 -0.88 1.20
C ILE A 127 -3.76 -1.72 0.14
N ASN A 128 -3.30 -1.10 -0.95
CA ASN A 128 -2.83 -1.85 -2.11
C ASN A 128 -1.63 -1.23 -2.83
N GLY A 129 -0.94 -2.05 -3.63
CA GLY A 129 0.05 -1.60 -4.61
C GLY A 129 -0.58 -1.48 -5.99
N VAL A 130 -0.86 -0.27 -6.48
CA VAL A 130 -1.52 -0.04 -7.77
C VAL A 130 -0.50 0.07 -8.92
N SER A 131 -0.82 -0.58 -10.05
CA SER A 131 -0.05 -0.54 -11.29
C SER A 131 -0.22 0.73 -12.12
N ILE A 132 -1.29 1.50 -11.87
CA ILE A 132 -1.67 2.68 -12.64
C ILE A 132 -0.61 3.76 -12.44
N LEU A 133 0.29 3.83 -13.41
CA LEU A 133 1.29 4.86 -13.59
C LEU A 133 1.22 5.26 -15.06
N TYR A 134 0.29 6.14 -15.40
CA TYR A 134 0.40 6.86 -16.66
C TYR A 134 1.57 7.84 -16.50
N GLY A 135 2.70 7.53 -17.16
CA GLY A 135 3.91 8.37 -17.18
C GLY A 135 4.88 8.16 -16.00
N ASN A 136 6.17 8.03 -16.34
CA ASN A 136 7.41 8.14 -15.53
C ASN A 136 7.45 7.62 -14.08
N GLY A 137 6.49 6.81 -13.63
CA GLY A 137 6.55 6.11 -12.35
C GLY A 137 6.41 6.96 -11.09
N ARG A 138 5.93 8.21 -11.18
CA ARG A 138 5.81 9.12 -10.03
C ARG A 138 4.47 8.90 -9.30
N SER A 139 4.54 8.45 -8.04
CA SER A 139 3.39 8.29 -7.12
C SER A 139 2.89 9.67 -6.66
N CYS A 140 1.58 9.88 -6.50
CA CYS A 140 1.06 11.16 -5.99
C CYS A 140 -0.15 11.05 -5.05
N GLY A 141 0.16 11.17 -3.74
CA GLY A 141 -0.49 11.91 -2.64
C GLY A 141 -1.96 12.29 -2.72
N VAL A 142 -2.75 12.14 -1.63
CA VAL A 142 -4.19 12.51 -1.61
C VAL A 142 -4.70 13.25 -0.36
N ARG A 143 -5.74 14.05 -0.67
CA ARG A 143 -6.89 14.67 0.02
C ARG A 143 -7.17 14.34 1.52
N LEU A 144 -7.21 15.41 2.33
CA LEU A 144 -7.60 15.44 3.75
C LEU A 144 -9.12 15.58 4.02
N ALA A 145 -9.98 15.60 2.99
CA ALA A 145 -11.37 16.10 3.11
C ALA A 145 -12.48 15.04 3.27
N SER A 146 -12.17 13.82 3.73
CA SER A 146 -13.20 12.82 4.05
C SER A 146 -12.88 11.98 5.30
N ALA A 147 -11.92 12.40 6.11
CA ALA A 147 -11.62 11.79 7.40
C ALA A 147 -12.29 12.52 8.59
N ALA A 148 -13.15 13.51 8.31
CA ALA A 148 -13.87 14.28 9.33
C ALA A 148 -15.33 14.49 8.89
N SER A 149 -16.11 13.42 8.92
CA SER A 149 -17.57 13.52 8.98
C SER A 149 -18.15 12.24 9.58
N VAL A 150 -17.80 11.98 10.84
CA VAL A 150 -18.73 11.74 11.96
C VAL A 150 -18.07 12.29 13.22
#